data_AF-A0A1M3QHL9-F1
#
_entry.id   AF-A0A1M3QHL9-F1
#
_cell.length_a   1.000
_cell.length_b   1.000
_cell.length_c   1.000
_cell.angle_alpha   90.00
_cell.angle_beta   90.00
_cell.angle_gamma   90.00
#
_symmetry.space_group_name_H-M   'P 1'
#
loop_
_entity.id
_entity.type
_entity.pdbx_description
1 polymer ?
#
loop_
_entity_poly.entity_id
_entity_poly.type
_entity_poly.pdbx_seq_one_letter_code
_entity_poly.pdbx_strand_id
1 'polypeptide(L)'
;MNNYDFGILSPLRFEQLVRDLLKEKYGIFENFAEGKDGGIDFRYSHSEKKILIVQCKKYKSVGTLLSSLKRETQKLQNLKFTEYLLVVSCDLTPPNKEKIINLYNGKILNSDQIITNSDLNFLLGLPANHYIEFKYPELWMNSINVHQKIFHLGFLQHSEFIKERILESLKNFVPYKEYYRLIDHYKTNNIAIIAGNPGIGKTTLSHALIAHYIYFEKYQLIDLSYRTIQEAESYLYTPTPTIFLIDDFLGKIKLEKGNDYIQLLLYFIEKVEKAKDKKLIITSREYILKKANRESSAANEILQRICHYIIELKYFTRRVRTEILYNHLKNSELPPDFIDNFLKCNFTAIIDHKNYIPRIIEHLTNPRLLKNVQAAEYFTFFLQNLQKPDKKLIIPST
;
A
#
# COMPACT_ATOMS: atom_id res chain seq x y z
N MET A 1 -20.74 -0.10 10.23
CA MET A 1 -19.63 -0.98 9.79
C MET A 1 -19.19 -0.53 8.41
N ASN A 2 -17.89 -0.54 8.13
CA ASN A 2 -17.38 -0.23 6.80
C ASN A 2 -17.71 -1.41 5.87
N ASN A 3 -18.26 -1.13 4.70
CA ASN A 3 -18.48 -2.13 3.66
C ASN A 3 -17.36 -1.99 2.62
N TYR A 4 -16.38 -2.89 2.65
CA TYR A 4 -15.18 -2.83 1.83
C TYR A 4 -15.37 -3.54 0.48
N ASP A 5 -14.82 -2.92 -0.58
CA ASP A 5 -14.68 -3.57 -1.88
C ASP A 5 -13.34 -4.33 -1.96
N PHE A 6 -13.38 -5.66 -1.91
CA PHE A 6 -12.17 -6.49 -2.02
C PHE A 6 -11.56 -6.51 -3.43
N GLY A 7 -12.19 -5.92 -4.43
CA GLY A 7 -11.66 -5.77 -5.78
C GLY A 7 -10.39 -4.89 -5.85
N ILE A 8 -10.16 -4.06 -4.83
CA ILE A 8 -8.96 -3.23 -4.71
C ILE A 8 -7.70 -4.05 -4.46
N LEU A 9 -7.81 -5.19 -3.74
CA LEU A 9 -6.69 -6.06 -3.41
C LEU A 9 -6.15 -6.79 -4.64
N SER A 10 -4.86 -7.13 -4.66
CA SER A 10 -4.33 -8.13 -5.60
C SER A 10 -4.91 -9.53 -5.27
N PRO A 11 -4.94 -10.48 -6.22
CA PRO A 11 -5.42 -11.85 -5.93
C PRO A 11 -4.72 -12.48 -4.72
N LEU A 12 -3.38 -12.40 -4.69
CA LEU A 12 -2.58 -12.88 -3.57
C LEU A 12 -2.92 -12.17 -2.25
N ARG A 13 -3.15 -10.84 -2.26
CA ARG A 13 -3.56 -10.13 -1.04
C ARG A 13 -4.94 -10.50 -0.58
N PHE A 14 -5.87 -10.76 -1.50
CA PHE A 14 -7.20 -11.25 -1.16
C PHE A 14 -7.13 -12.63 -0.48
N GLU A 15 -6.34 -13.56 -1.01
CA GLU A 15 -6.12 -14.87 -0.38
C GLU A 15 -5.56 -14.74 1.04
N GLN A 16 -4.57 -13.87 1.24
CA GLN A 16 -3.99 -13.64 2.57
C GLN A 16 -5.00 -13.03 3.55
N LEU A 17 -5.82 -12.09 3.10
CA LEU A 17 -6.90 -11.51 3.89
C LEU A 17 -7.90 -12.59 4.33
N VAL A 18 -8.38 -13.40 3.37
CA VAL A 18 -9.31 -14.49 3.65
C VAL A 18 -8.71 -15.46 4.65
N ARG A 19 -7.45 -15.85 4.48
CA ARG A 19 -6.75 -16.73 5.42
C ARG A 19 -6.73 -16.15 6.83
N ASP A 20 -6.41 -14.86 6.99
CA ASP A 20 -6.38 -14.23 8.31
C ASP A 20 -7.78 -14.12 8.93
N LEU A 21 -8.81 -13.82 8.14
CA LEU A 21 -10.21 -13.79 8.60
C LEU A 21 -10.71 -15.16 9.05
N LEU A 22 -10.34 -16.21 8.31
CA LEU A 22 -10.75 -17.57 8.62
C LEU A 22 -9.91 -18.19 9.74
N LYS A 23 -8.73 -17.65 10.03
CA LYS A 23 -7.84 -18.16 11.07
C LYS A 23 -8.52 -18.18 12.44
N GLU A 24 -9.28 -17.14 12.78
CA GLU A 24 -10.00 -17.06 14.05
C GLU A 24 -11.10 -18.13 14.16
N LYS A 25 -11.69 -18.53 13.03
CA LYS A 25 -12.77 -19.52 12.98
C LYS A 25 -12.29 -20.96 12.90
N TYR A 26 -11.19 -21.21 12.16
CA TYR A 26 -10.75 -22.57 11.80
C TYR A 26 -9.36 -22.95 12.30
N GLY A 27 -8.51 -22.00 12.71
CA GLY A 27 -7.13 -22.25 13.14
C GLY A 27 -6.07 -21.90 12.08
N ILE A 28 -4.83 -22.37 12.28
CA ILE A 28 -3.66 -21.99 11.45
C ILE A 28 -3.60 -22.82 10.16
N PHE A 29 -3.73 -22.17 9.00
CA PHE A 29 -3.62 -22.79 7.68
C PHE A 29 -2.15 -23.02 7.24
N GLU A 30 -1.90 -24.09 6.49
CA GLU A 30 -0.61 -24.39 5.84
C GLU A 30 -0.46 -23.58 4.54
N ASN A 31 0.76 -23.10 4.26
CA ASN A 31 1.07 -22.39 3.01
C ASN A 31 1.64 -23.35 1.97
N PHE A 32 1.20 -23.21 0.72
CA PHE A 32 1.92 -23.76 -0.42
C PHE A 32 2.82 -22.67 -1.05
N ALA A 33 3.93 -23.08 -1.67
CA ALA A 33 4.76 -22.19 -2.47
C ALA A 33 4.04 -21.86 -3.79
N GLU A 34 4.21 -20.63 -4.30
CA GLU A 34 3.61 -20.20 -5.58
C GLU A 34 3.97 -21.19 -6.71
N GLY A 35 2.98 -21.91 -7.24
CA GLY A 35 3.11 -22.91 -8.30
C GLY A 35 1.83 -23.06 -9.11
N LYS A 36 1.81 -23.96 -10.11
CA LYS A 36 0.57 -24.30 -10.84
C LYS A 36 -0.35 -25.08 -9.90
N ASP A 37 -1.00 -24.37 -8.99
CA ASP A 37 -1.81 -24.97 -7.95
C ASP A 37 -3.06 -25.55 -8.59
N GLY A 38 -3.33 -26.82 -8.27
CA GLY A 38 -4.43 -27.63 -8.78
C GLY A 38 -5.83 -27.14 -8.36
N GLY A 39 -6.01 -25.84 -8.11
CA GLY A 39 -7.23 -25.22 -7.61
C GLY A 39 -7.29 -25.02 -6.10
N ILE A 40 -6.16 -25.15 -5.38
CA ILE A 40 -6.06 -24.95 -3.93
C ILE A 40 -5.25 -23.67 -3.67
N ASP A 41 -5.83 -22.69 -2.99
CA ASP A 41 -5.10 -21.48 -2.62
C ASP A 41 -4.44 -21.64 -1.24
N PHE A 42 -5.13 -22.27 -0.27
CA PHE A 42 -4.54 -22.74 0.99
C PHE A 42 -5.37 -23.85 1.64
N ARG A 43 -4.71 -24.67 2.49
CA ARG A 43 -5.31 -25.82 3.18
C ARG A 43 -5.16 -25.67 4.69
N TYR A 44 -6.17 -26.13 5.42
CA TYR A 44 -6.06 -26.41 6.86
C TYR A 44 -6.05 -27.92 7.10
N SER A 45 -5.10 -28.38 7.92
CA SER A 45 -5.00 -29.78 8.34
C SER A 45 -4.85 -29.83 9.86
N HIS A 46 -5.88 -30.28 10.58
CA HIS A 46 -5.82 -30.42 12.05
C HIS A 46 -5.46 -31.86 12.50
N SER A 47 -5.24 -32.76 11.54
CA SER A 47 -4.74 -34.15 11.69
C SER A 47 -4.81 -34.82 10.31
N GLU A 48 -4.33 -36.07 10.16
CA GLU A 48 -4.55 -36.87 8.94
C GLU A 48 -6.04 -37.06 8.59
N LYS A 49 -6.96 -36.80 9.53
CA LYS A 49 -8.40 -37.08 9.38
C LYS A 49 -9.26 -35.87 9.00
N LYS A 50 -8.78 -34.63 9.12
CA LYS A 50 -9.58 -33.44 8.78
C LYS A 50 -8.79 -32.48 7.90
N ILE A 51 -9.15 -32.49 6.62
CA ILE A 51 -8.52 -31.71 5.55
C ILE A 51 -9.56 -30.73 5.01
N LEU A 52 -9.40 -29.45 5.34
CA LEU A 52 -10.20 -28.36 4.79
C LEU A 52 -9.42 -27.70 3.65
N ILE A 53 -10.00 -27.70 2.45
CA ILE A 53 -9.49 -26.94 1.31
C ILE A 53 -10.27 -25.63 1.21
N VAL A 54 -9.54 -24.52 1.13
CA VAL A 54 -10.12 -23.20 0.87
C VAL A 54 -9.69 -22.74 -0.51
N GLN A 55 -10.68 -22.32 -1.30
CA GLN A 55 -10.46 -21.72 -2.60
C GLN A 55 -11.02 -20.30 -2.61
N CYS A 56 -10.19 -19.34 -3.00
CA CYS A 56 -10.49 -17.93 -3.14
C CYS A 56 -10.70 -17.58 -4.62
N LYS A 57 -11.82 -16.92 -4.94
CA LYS A 57 -12.12 -16.44 -6.29
C LYS A 57 -12.47 -14.97 -6.27
N LYS A 58 -11.52 -14.16 -6.73
CA LYS A 58 -11.70 -12.72 -6.83
C LYS A 58 -12.26 -12.31 -8.21
N TYR A 59 -13.57 -12.10 -8.28
CA TYR A 59 -14.28 -11.66 -9.49
C TYR A 59 -15.27 -10.54 -9.17
N LYS A 60 -15.45 -9.62 -10.13
CA LYS A 60 -16.49 -8.58 -10.05
C LYS A 60 -17.85 -9.07 -10.55
N SER A 61 -17.86 -9.87 -11.62
CA SER A 61 -19.10 -10.38 -12.24
C SER A 61 -19.31 -11.85 -11.92
N VAL A 62 -20.53 -12.18 -11.48
CA VAL A 62 -20.96 -13.55 -11.22
C VAL A 62 -20.90 -14.40 -12.50
N GLY A 63 -21.17 -13.83 -13.68
CA GLY A 63 -21.07 -14.55 -14.95
C GLY A 63 -19.64 -15.04 -15.23
N THR A 64 -18.66 -14.16 -15.02
CA THR A 64 -17.23 -14.53 -15.18
C THR A 64 -16.76 -15.53 -14.13
N LEU A 65 -17.25 -15.39 -12.88
CA LEU A 65 -17.00 -16.35 -11.81
C LEU A 65 -17.49 -17.75 -12.20
N LEU A 66 -18.75 -17.88 -12.62
CA LEU A 66 -19.35 -19.18 -12.97
C LEU A 66 -18.60 -19.86 -14.12
N SER A 67 -18.18 -19.12 -15.14
CA SER A 67 -17.37 -19.64 -16.24
C SER A 67 -15.99 -20.12 -15.79
N SER A 68 -15.35 -19.43 -14.85
CA SER A 68 -14.09 -19.86 -14.24
C SER A 68 -14.28 -21.15 -13.42
N LEU A 69 -15.30 -21.17 -12.57
CA LEU A 69 -15.61 -22.31 -11.69
C LEU A 69 -15.84 -23.59 -12.50
N LYS A 70 -16.58 -23.51 -13.63
CA LYS A 70 -16.79 -24.65 -14.54
C LYS A 70 -15.50 -25.30 -15.04
N ARG A 71 -14.46 -24.50 -15.31
CA ARG A 71 -13.16 -25.02 -15.78
C ARG A 71 -12.35 -25.63 -14.63
N GLU A 72 -12.55 -25.13 -13.42
CA GLU A 72 -11.78 -25.56 -12.24
C GLU A 72 -12.36 -26.79 -11.57
N THR A 73 -13.68 -27.00 -11.60
CA THR A 73 -14.30 -28.19 -10.99
C THR A 73 -13.77 -29.51 -11.57
N GLN A 74 -13.28 -29.49 -12.81
CA GLN A 74 -12.59 -30.61 -13.46
C GLN A 74 -11.28 -30.98 -12.74
N LYS A 75 -10.55 -30.00 -12.19
CA LYS A 75 -9.28 -30.22 -11.46
C LYS A 75 -9.49 -30.84 -10.08
N LEU A 76 -10.66 -30.59 -9.48
CA LEU A 76 -10.99 -31.06 -8.13
C LEU A 76 -11.32 -32.56 -8.07
N GLN A 77 -11.36 -33.30 -9.18
CA GLN A 77 -11.76 -34.72 -9.18
C GLN A 77 -10.76 -35.63 -8.46
N ASN A 78 -9.49 -35.25 -8.44
CA ASN A 78 -8.42 -36.10 -7.91
C ASN A 78 -7.93 -35.67 -6.51
N LEU A 79 -8.54 -34.65 -5.90
CA LEU A 79 -8.14 -34.14 -4.59
C LEU A 79 -8.90 -34.84 -3.46
N LYS A 80 -8.15 -35.35 -2.48
CA LYS A 80 -8.72 -35.92 -1.25
C LYS A 80 -8.83 -34.83 -0.19
N PHE A 81 -10.05 -34.51 0.22
CA PHE A 81 -10.35 -33.56 1.30
C PHE A 81 -11.62 -33.99 2.04
N THR A 82 -11.78 -33.50 3.27
CA THR A 82 -12.99 -33.75 4.07
C THR A 82 -13.99 -32.60 3.98
N GLU A 83 -13.49 -31.37 3.87
CA GLU A 83 -14.31 -30.17 3.76
C GLU A 83 -13.76 -29.25 2.65
N TYR A 84 -14.66 -28.57 1.95
CA TYR A 84 -14.32 -27.58 0.93
C TYR A 84 -15.02 -26.27 1.24
N LEU A 85 -14.30 -25.16 1.12
CA LEU A 85 -14.82 -23.82 1.32
C LEU A 85 -14.50 -22.96 0.11
N LEU A 86 -15.54 -22.42 -0.52
CA LEU A 86 -15.39 -21.45 -1.60
C LEU A 86 -15.58 -20.05 -1.04
N VAL A 87 -14.60 -19.19 -1.23
CA VAL A 87 -14.64 -17.79 -0.83
C VAL A 87 -14.62 -16.92 -2.08
N VAL A 88 -15.60 -16.04 -2.23
CA VAL A 88 -15.75 -15.18 -3.42
C VAL A 88 -15.78 -13.71 -3.02
N SER A 89 -15.19 -12.85 -3.86
CA SER A 89 -15.17 -11.40 -3.59
C SER A 89 -16.45 -10.67 -3.97
N CYS A 90 -17.43 -11.34 -4.58
CA CYS A 90 -18.71 -10.77 -5.00
C CYS A 90 -19.87 -11.35 -4.19
N ASP A 91 -20.98 -10.63 -4.11
CA ASP A 91 -22.20 -11.18 -3.54
C ASP A 91 -22.91 -12.13 -4.50
N LEU A 92 -23.60 -13.10 -3.92
CA LEU A 92 -24.31 -14.15 -4.64
C LEU A 92 -25.77 -14.19 -4.18
N THR A 93 -26.69 -14.18 -5.14
CA THR A 93 -28.10 -14.46 -4.89
C THR A 93 -28.31 -15.96 -4.59
N PRO A 94 -29.41 -16.35 -3.91
CA PRO A 94 -29.70 -17.76 -3.63
C PRO A 94 -29.64 -18.66 -4.89
N PRO A 95 -30.24 -18.28 -6.04
CA PRO A 95 -30.12 -19.09 -7.27
C PRO A 95 -28.69 -19.24 -7.78
N ASN A 96 -27.82 -18.24 -7.55
CA ASN A 96 -26.42 -18.33 -7.94
C ASN A 96 -25.62 -19.22 -6.99
N LYS A 97 -25.95 -19.24 -5.69
CA LYS A 97 -25.37 -20.22 -4.73
C LYS A 97 -25.76 -21.64 -5.13
N GLU A 98 -27.03 -21.89 -5.45
CA GLU A 98 -27.49 -23.21 -5.92
C GLU A 98 -26.78 -23.68 -7.20
N LYS A 99 -26.60 -22.78 -8.18
CA LYS A 99 -25.82 -23.09 -9.39
C LYS A 99 -24.39 -23.53 -9.05
N ILE A 100 -23.74 -22.86 -8.09
CA ILE A 100 -22.39 -23.23 -7.66
C ILE A 100 -22.38 -24.60 -6.96
N ILE A 101 -23.32 -24.85 -6.05
CA ILE A 101 -23.44 -26.14 -5.36
C ILE A 101 -23.58 -27.27 -6.39
N ASN A 102 -24.47 -27.10 -7.38
CA ASN A 102 -24.68 -28.07 -8.46
C ASN A 102 -23.41 -28.27 -9.33
N LEU A 103 -22.67 -27.19 -9.63
CA LEU A 103 -21.41 -27.27 -10.38
C LEU A 103 -20.33 -28.09 -9.67
N TYR A 104 -20.31 -28.06 -8.35
CA TYR A 104 -19.33 -28.76 -7.52
C TYR A 104 -19.68 -30.23 -7.25
N ASN A 105 -20.85 -30.69 -7.68
CA ASN A 105 -21.29 -32.09 -7.70
C ASN A 105 -20.96 -32.85 -6.39
N GLY A 106 -21.51 -32.37 -5.26
CA GLY A 106 -21.37 -33.01 -3.94
C GLY A 106 -20.10 -32.66 -3.15
N LYS A 107 -19.19 -31.86 -3.71
CA LYS A 107 -18.00 -31.35 -2.98
C LYS A 107 -18.31 -30.15 -2.09
N ILE A 108 -19.29 -29.36 -2.51
CA ILE A 108 -19.95 -28.33 -1.70
C ILE A 108 -21.35 -28.88 -1.42
N LEU A 109 -21.67 -29.10 -0.15
CA LEU A 109 -22.90 -29.74 0.29
C LEU A 109 -24.01 -28.72 0.52
N ASN A 110 -23.67 -27.52 1.01
CA ASN A 110 -24.64 -26.48 1.33
C ASN A 110 -24.07 -25.06 1.13
N SER A 111 -24.93 -24.05 1.31
CA SER A 111 -24.58 -22.64 1.15
C SER A 111 -23.58 -22.11 2.17
N ASP A 112 -23.44 -22.76 3.32
CA ASP A 112 -22.55 -22.30 4.42
C ASP A 112 -21.07 -22.51 4.07
N GLN A 113 -20.81 -23.38 3.09
CA GLN A 113 -19.51 -23.60 2.48
C GLN A 113 -19.18 -22.57 1.38
N ILE A 114 -20.02 -21.56 1.17
CA ILE A 114 -19.80 -20.46 0.24
C ILE A 114 -19.81 -19.13 0.99
N ILE A 115 -18.63 -18.55 1.19
CA ILE A 115 -18.44 -17.24 1.82
C ILE A 115 -18.42 -16.17 0.74
N THR A 116 -19.32 -15.19 0.84
CA THR A 116 -19.43 -14.07 -0.11
C THR A 116 -18.78 -12.78 0.39
N ASN A 117 -18.86 -11.73 -0.43
CA ASN A 117 -18.41 -10.39 -0.03
C ASN A 117 -19.07 -9.91 1.28
N SER A 118 -20.40 -10.04 1.37
CA SER A 118 -21.15 -9.68 2.58
C SER A 118 -20.68 -10.47 3.81
N ASP A 119 -20.41 -11.76 3.66
CA ASP A 119 -19.92 -12.61 4.75
C ASP A 119 -18.52 -12.17 5.20
N LEU A 120 -17.62 -11.83 4.26
CA LEU A 120 -16.28 -11.31 4.57
C LEU A 120 -16.35 -9.96 5.29
N ASN A 121 -17.23 -9.05 4.85
CA ASN A 121 -17.44 -7.77 5.51
C ASN A 121 -18.05 -7.92 6.92
N PHE A 122 -18.95 -8.89 7.10
CA PHE A 122 -19.45 -9.26 8.42
C PHE A 122 -18.32 -9.76 9.32
N LEU A 123 -17.48 -10.69 8.83
CA LEU A 123 -16.33 -11.21 9.57
C LEU A 123 -15.35 -10.09 9.96
N LEU A 124 -15.06 -9.15 9.05
CA LEU A 124 -14.20 -8.01 9.33
C LEU A 124 -14.70 -7.11 10.47
N GLY A 125 -16.01 -6.93 10.59
CA GLY A 125 -16.57 -6.09 11.63
C GLY A 125 -16.64 -6.75 13.01
N LEU A 126 -16.34 -8.04 13.13
CA LEU A 126 -16.24 -8.72 14.42
C LEU A 126 -15.07 -8.14 15.24
N PRO A 127 -15.24 -7.91 16.56
CA PRO A 127 -14.17 -7.34 17.42
C PRO A 127 -12.84 -8.10 17.35
N ALA A 128 -12.88 -9.43 17.25
CA ALA A 128 -11.68 -10.26 17.12
C ALA A 128 -10.85 -9.94 15.86
N ASN A 129 -11.47 -9.35 14.83
CA ASN A 129 -10.87 -9.08 13.53
C ASN A 129 -10.51 -7.61 13.31
N HIS A 130 -10.69 -6.72 14.30
CA HIS A 130 -10.38 -5.29 14.15
C HIS A 130 -8.90 -5.02 13.82
N TYR A 131 -7.98 -5.90 14.22
CA TYR A 131 -6.56 -5.80 13.86
C TYR A 131 -6.30 -5.99 12.35
N ILE A 132 -7.24 -6.58 11.60
CA ILE A 132 -7.07 -6.86 10.17
C ILE A 132 -7.04 -5.56 9.38
N GLU A 133 -7.78 -4.53 9.77
CA GLU A 133 -7.70 -3.21 9.13
C GLU A 133 -6.31 -2.59 9.27
N PHE A 134 -5.63 -2.81 10.40
CA PHE A 134 -4.23 -2.40 10.57
C PHE A 134 -3.29 -3.20 9.66
N LYS A 135 -3.56 -4.49 9.47
CA LYS A 135 -2.73 -5.39 8.65
C LYS A 135 -2.92 -5.19 7.15
N TYR A 136 -4.11 -4.77 6.70
CA TYR A 136 -4.45 -4.54 5.30
C TYR A 136 -4.87 -3.09 5.04
N PRO A 137 -3.92 -2.12 5.06
CA PRO A 137 -4.21 -0.72 4.80
C PRO A 137 -4.92 -0.43 3.48
N GLU A 138 -4.71 -1.29 2.47
CA GLU A 138 -5.35 -1.19 1.16
C GLU A 138 -6.88 -1.14 1.27
N LEU A 139 -7.47 -1.77 2.30
CA LEU A 139 -8.92 -1.78 2.55
C LEU A 139 -9.50 -0.38 2.79
N TRP A 140 -8.81 0.42 3.60
CA TRP A 140 -9.33 1.70 4.05
C TRP A 140 -8.63 2.90 3.42
N MET A 141 -7.36 2.82 3.02
CA MET A 141 -6.59 3.96 2.50
C MET A 141 -7.22 4.62 1.26
N ASN A 142 -7.87 3.83 0.41
CA ASN A 142 -8.56 4.31 -0.79
C ASN A 142 -10.09 4.39 -0.59
N SER A 143 -10.56 4.33 0.66
CA SER A 143 -11.98 4.41 0.98
C SER A 143 -12.49 5.84 1.01
N ILE A 144 -13.77 6.01 0.69
CA ILE A 144 -14.45 7.31 0.82
C ILE A 144 -14.39 7.83 2.26
N ASN A 145 -14.30 6.94 3.26
CA ASN A 145 -14.22 7.30 4.66
C ASN A 145 -12.87 7.96 5.00
N VAL A 146 -11.76 7.48 4.43
CA VAL A 146 -10.48 8.20 4.53
C VAL A 146 -10.57 9.54 3.84
N HIS A 147 -11.13 9.58 2.63
CA HIS A 147 -11.30 10.83 1.89
C HIS A 147 -12.08 11.84 2.76
N GLN A 148 -13.27 11.47 3.24
CA GLN A 148 -14.12 12.31 4.09
C GLN A 148 -13.45 12.72 5.41
N LYS A 149 -12.76 11.81 6.11
CA LYS A 149 -12.06 12.15 7.36
C LYS A 149 -10.92 13.14 7.10
N ILE A 150 -10.18 12.99 6.00
CA ILE A 150 -9.22 14.00 5.57
C ILE A 150 -9.97 15.31 5.28
N PHE A 151 -11.09 15.30 4.56
CA PHE A 151 -11.90 16.50 4.27
C PHE A 151 -12.36 17.28 5.53
N HIS A 152 -12.72 16.61 6.63
CA HIS A 152 -13.38 17.26 7.78
C HIS A 152 -12.45 17.93 8.81
N LEU A 153 -11.13 17.73 8.77
CA LEU A 153 -10.21 18.14 9.84
C LEU A 153 -9.68 19.58 9.78
N GLY A 154 -10.45 20.53 9.23
CA GLY A 154 -10.17 21.98 9.40
C GLY A 154 -9.17 22.59 8.42
N PHE A 155 -9.38 22.32 7.13
CA PHE A 155 -8.44 22.64 6.08
C PHE A 155 -8.68 24.05 5.47
N LEU A 156 -7.91 25.07 5.90
CA LEU A 156 -7.83 26.39 5.26
C LEU A 156 -7.32 26.28 3.81
N GLN A 157 -7.87 27.05 2.87
CA GLN A 157 -7.69 27.08 1.39
C GLN A 157 -6.38 26.55 0.73
N HIS A 158 -5.21 26.56 1.40
CA HIS A 158 -3.96 25.94 0.92
C HIS A 158 -3.89 24.41 1.14
N SER A 159 -4.96 23.84 1.68
CA SER A 159 -5.13 22.46 2.10
C SER A 159 -5.50 21.45 1.00
N GLU A 160 -6.22 21.89 -0.03
CA GLU A 160 -6.76 20.99 -1.05
C GLU A 160 -5.63 20.35 -1.87
N PHE A 161 -4.57 21.09 -2.15
CA PHE A 161 -3.42 20.57 -2.88
C PHE A 161 -2.67 19.45 -2.14
N ILE A 162 -2.39 19.62 -0.84
CA ILE A 162 -1.71 18.55 -0.08
C ILE A 162 -2.60 17.32 0.06
N LYS A 163 -3.91 17.54 0.19
CA LYS A 163 -4.89 16.46 0.22
C LYS A 163 -4.92 15.69 -1.09
N GLU A 164 -5.00 16.35 -2.25
CA GLU A 164 -4.92 15.70 -3.55
C GLU A 164 -3.63 14.88 -3.69
N ARG A 165 -2.49 15.44 -3.27
CA ARG A 165 -1.20 14.72 -3.25
C ARG A 165 -1.21 13.48 -2.35
N ILE A 166 -1.83 13.55 -1.18
CA ILE A 166 -1.98 12.41 -0.28
C ILE A 166 -2.83 11.34 -0.97
N LEU A 167 -4.02 11.69 -1.44
CA LEU A 167 -4.93 10.73 -2.08
C LEU A 167 -4.31 10.08 -3.33
N GLU A 168 -3.62 10.86 -4.16
CA GLU A 168 -2.89 10.35 -5.32
C GLU A 168 -1.78 9.37 -4.91
N SER A 169 -1.05 9.68 -3.84
CA SER A 169 -0.01 8.80 -3.31
C SER A 169 -0.57 7.47 -2.78
N LEU A 170 -1.76 7.49 -2.17
CA LEU A 170 -2.40 6.30 -1.61
C LEU A 170 -2.95 5.36 -2.69
N LYS A 171 -3.36 5.89 -3.84
CA LYS A 171 -3.98 5.12 -4.95
C LYS A 171 -3.18 3.88 -5.35
N ASN A 172 -1.86 4.03 -5.42
CA ASN A 172 -0.93 2.95 -5.83
C ASN A 172 -0.04 2.47 -4.68
N PHE A 173 -0.27 2.92 -3.45
CA PHE A 173 0.56 2.55 -2.31
C PHE A 173 0.49 1.04 -2.04
N VAL A 174 1.65 0.45 -1.78
CA VAL A 174 1.78 -0.95 -1.38
C VAL A 174 2.34 -0.98 0.03
N PRO A 175 1.58 -1.46 1.04
CA PRO A 175 2.09 -1.64 2.39
C PRO A 175 3.23 -2.64 2.44
N TYR A 176 4.31 -2.27 3.11
CA TYR A 176 5.54 -3.05 3.22
C TYR A 176 6.18 -2.84 4.61
N LYS A 177 7.24 -3.60 4.93
CA LYS A 177 7.78 -3.69 6.30
C LYS A 177 8.09 -2.31 6.93
N GLU A 178 8.58 -1.33 6.17
CA GLU A 178 8.90 0.01 6.69
C GLU A 178 7.66 0.80 7.13
N TYR A 179 6.50 0.57 6.51
CA TYR A 179 5.23 1.17 6.94
C TYR A 179 4.84 0.72 8.36
N TYR A 180 4.85 -0.59 8.61
CA TYR A 180 4.55 -1.12 9.93
C TYR A 180 5.62 -0.75 10.97
N ARG A 181 6.90 -0.77 10.56
CA ARG A 181 8.00 -0.32 11.41
C ARG A 181 7.84 1.13 11.86
N LEU A 182 7.34 2.01 10.98
CA LEU A 182 7.04 3.40 11.35
C LEU A 182 5.91 3.47 12.38
N ILE A 183 4.81 2.75 12.18
CA ILE A 183 3.71 2.71 13.16
C ILE A 183 4.22 2.25 14.53
N ASP A 184 5.02 1.18 14.57
CA ASP A 184 5.63 0.68 15.81
C ASP A 184 6.60 1.68 16.43
N HIS A 185 7.42 2.36 15.60
CA HIS A 185 8.31 3.42 16.04
C HIS A 185 7.56 4.55 16.74
N TYR A 186 6.40 4.93 16.21
CA TYR A 186 5.57 6.00 16.77
C TYR A 186 4.80 5.64 18.04
N LYS A 187 4.86 4.39 18.50
CA LYS A 187 4.35 3.99 19.81
C LYS A 187 5.25 4.47 20.96
N THR A 188 6.53 4.64 20.67
CA THR A 188 7.55 5.04 21.68
C THR A 188 8.23 6.37 21.35
N ASN A 189 8.08 6.85 20.11
CA ASN A 189 8.66 8.10 19.65
C ASN A 189 7.57 8.99 19.02
N ASN A 190 7.79 10.30 19.04
CA ASN A 190 6.90 11.26 18.37
C ASN A 190 7.46 11.79 17.06
N ILE A 191 8.68 11.39 16.70
CA ILE A 191 9.40 11.92 15.54
C ILE A 191 9.90 10.76 14.69
N ALA A 192 9.77 10.86 13.36
CA ALA A 192 10.47 10.00 12.42
C ALA A 192 11.04 10.79 11.23
N ILE A 193 12.28 10.48 10.88
CA ILE A 193 12.94 10.98 9.67
C ILE A 193 13.03 9.85 8.65
N ILE A 194 12.30 10.00 7.55
CA ILE A 194 12.28 9.07 6.43
C ILE A 194 13.40 9.48 5.47
N ALA A 195 14.49 8.71 5.44
CA ALA A 195 15.67 8.98 4.63
C ALA A 195 15.81 7.99 3.48
N GLY A 196 16.39 8.39 2.35
CA GLY A 196 16.66 7.47 1.24
C GLY A 196 16.87 8.16 -0.11
N ASN A 197 17.11 7.35 -1.14
CA ASN A 197 17.40 7.83 -2.50
C ASN A 197 16.23 8.63 -3.11
N PRO A 198 16.49 9.57 -4.05
CA PRO A 198 15.44 10.25 -4.80
C PRO A 198 14.48 9.26 -5.48
N GLY A 199 13.17 9.52 -5.40
CA GLY A 199 12.15 8.69 -6.06
C GLY A 199 11.83 7.34 -5.40
N ILE A 200 12.47 6.97 -4.29
CA ILE A 200 12.23 5.68 -3.60
C ILE A 200 10.86 5.58 -2.91
N GLY A 201 10.08 6.66 -2.84
CA GLY A 201 8.74 6.66 -2.23
C GLY A 201 8.68 7.16 -0.77
N LYS A 202 9.60 8.01 -0.34
CA LYS A 202 9.59 8.62 1.01
C LYS A 202 8.30 9.41 1.29
N THR A 203 7.95 10.30 0.37
CA THR A 203 6.73 11.12 0.45
C THR A 203 5.47 10.26 0.43
N THR A 204 5.45 9.21 -0.40
CA THR A 204 4.34 8.24 -0.44
C THR A 204 4.20 7.52 0.92
N LEU A 205 5.31 7.12 1.53
CA LEU A 205 5.32 6.49 2.85
C LEU A 205 4.84 7.45 3.96
N SER A 206 5.26 8.72 3.93
CA SER A 206 4.76 9.72 4.89
C SER A 206 3.25 9.95 4.73
N HIS A 207 2.75 10.03 3.49
CA HIS A 207 1.31 10.18 3.23
C HIS A 207 0.50 8.97 3.73
N ALA A 208 0.99 7.75 3.51
CA ALA A 208 0.39 6.52 4.04
C ALA A 208 0.31 6.53 5.57
N LEU A 209 1.37 7.00 6.23
CA LEU A 209 1.39 7.11 7.68
C LEU A 209 0.46 8.21 8.20
N ILE A 210 0.40 9.37 7.54
CA ILE A 210 -0.54 10.44 7.87
C ILE A 210 -1.98 9.93 7.77
N ALA A 211 -2.31 9.24 6.67
CA ALA A 211 -3.63 8.66 6.47
C ALA A 211 -3.99 7.68 7.59
N HIS A 212 -3.02 6.89 8.09
CA HIS A 212 -3.20 6.00 9.23
C HIS A 212 -3.63 6.74 10.50
N TYR A 213 -2.87 7.77 10.89
CA TYR A 213 -3.16 8.55 12.09
C TYR A 213 -4.46 9.35 11.98
N ILE A 214 -4.79 9.86 10.79
CA ILE A 214 -6.09 10.49 10.53
C ILE A 214 -7.22 9.46 10.69
N TYR A 215 -7.06 8.27 10.12
CA TYR A 215 -8.13 7.29 10.06
C TYR A 215 -8.43 6.64 11.41
N PHE A 216 -7.41 6.14 12.09
CA PHE A 216 -7.53 5.38 13.33
C PHE A 216 -7.52 6.27 14.58
N GLU A 217 -6.69 7.31 14.58
CA GLU A 217 -6.44 8.12 15.78
C GLU A 217 -7.01 9.55 15.68
N LYS A 218 -7.64 9.92 14.56
CA LYS A 218 -8.29 11.22 14.33
C LYS A 218 -7.35 12.43 14.46
N TYR A 219 -6.07 12.25 14.10
CA TYR A 219 -5.10 13.35 14.06
C TYR A 219 -5.47 14.34 12.95
N GLN A 220 -5.24 15.63 13.17
CA GLN A 220 -5.22 16.64 12.10
C GLN A 220 -3.83 16.71 11.46
N LEU A 221 -3.77 17.07 10.17
CA LEU A 221 -2.51 17.27 9.44
C LEU A 221 -2.13 18.75 9.38
N ILE A 222 -0.89 19.07 9.72
CA ILE A 222 -0.28 20.39 9.46
C ILE A 222 0.96 20.20 8.57
N ASP A 223 0.85 20.60 7.30
CA ASP A 223 1.98 20.58 6.36
C ASP A 223 2.82 21.86 6.48
N LEU A 224 4.10 21.68 6.80
CA LEU A 224 5.09 22.75 6.99
C LEU A 224 5.87 23.06 5.71
N SER A 225 5.57 22.39 4.60
CA SER A 225 6.19 22.68 3.30
C SER A 225 5.92 24.11 2.82
N TYR A 226 4.80 24.70 3.24
CA TYR A 226 4.34 26.04 2.86
C TYR A 226 4.07 26.97 4.06
N ARG A 227 4.41 26.53 5.27
CA ARG A 227 4.19 27.29 6.51
C ARG A 227 5.49 27.58 7.22
N THR A 228 5.49 28.61 8.05
CA THR A 228 6.59 28.87 8.98
C THR A 228 6.51 27.93 10.18
N ILE A 229 7.63 27.68 10.85
CA ILE A 229 7.64 26.88 12.09
C ILE A 229 6.84 27.61 13.18
N GLN A 230 6.91 28.94 13.20
CA GLN A 230 6.19 29.80 14.14
C GLN A 230 4.67 29.63 14.00
N GLU A 231 4.13 29.57 12.78
CA GLU A 231 2.71 29.24 12.57
C GLU A 231 2.37 27.85 13.13
N ALA A 232 3.27 26.87 12.95
CA ALA A 232 3.09 25.51 13.43
C ALA A 232 3.06 25.41 14.96
N GLU A 233 3.83 26.25 15.66
CA GLU A 233 3.89 26.25 17.13
C GLU A 233 2.54 26.50 17.78
N SER A 234 1.67 27.30 17.15
CA SER A 234 0.31 27.52 17.65
C SER A 234 -0.49 26.21 17.81
N TYR A 235 -0.22 25.22 16.96
CA TYR A 235 -0.87 23.90 16.99
C TYR A 235 -0.26 22.92 18.00
N LEU A 236 0.88 23.25 18.63
CA LEU A 236 1.43 22.42 19.71
C LEU A 236 0.59 22.50 20.98
N TYR A 237 -0.09 23.63 21.19
CA TYR A 237 -0.87 23.90 22.39
C TYR A 237 -2.37 23.60 22.21
N THR A 238 -2.80 23.19 21.01
CA THR A 238 -4.19 22.80 20.76
C THR A 238 -4.48 21.42 21.35
N PRO A 239 -5.70 21.18 21.88
CA PRO A 239 -6.10 19.86 22.39
C PRO A 239 -6.31 18.82 21.29
N THR A 240 -6.36 19.26 20.03
CA THR A 240 -6.49 18.36 18.88
C THR A 240 -5.16 17.61 18.66
N PRO A 241 -5.17 16.27 18.55
CA PRO A 241 -4.00 15.51 18.15
C PRO A 241 -3.53 15.94 16.76
N THR A 242 -2.23 16.17 16.58
CA THR A 242 -1.69 16.79 15.36
C THR A 242 -0.50 16.01 14.83
N ILE A 243 -0.50 15.74 13.53
CA ILE A 243 0.66 15.23 12.81
C ILE A 243 1.21 16.30 11.89
N PHE A 244 2.48 16.63 12.08
CA PHE A 244 3.21 17.62 11.30
C PHE A 244 3.99 16.92 10.18
N LEU A 245 3.99 17.50 8.98
CA LEU A 245 4.76 17.01 7.84
C LEU A 245 5.79 18.06 7.41
N ILE A 246 7.04 17.64 7.26
CA ILE A 246 8.10 18.37 6.56
C ILE A 246 8.56 17.52 5.38
N ASP A 247 8.03 17.78 4.18
CA ASP A 247 8.37 17.01 2.97
C ASP A 247 9.59 17.62 2.24
N ASP A 248 10.55 16.77 1.87
CA ASP A 248 11.82 17.10 1.21
C ASP A 248 12.63 18.20 1.94
N PHE A 249 12.79 18.02 3.26
CA PHE A 249 13.38 18.95 4.21
C PHE A 249 14.64 19.65 3.69
N LEU A 250 15.58 18.91 3.10
CA LEU A 250 16.86 19.46 2.70
C LEU A 250 16.98 19.72 1.19
N GLY A 251 15.99 19.32 0.39
CA GLY A 251 15.93 19.63 -1.03
C GLY A 251 15.48 21.07 -1.27
N LYS A 252 14.34 21.45 -0.68
CA LYS A 252 13.75 22.79 -0.86
C LYS A 252 14.19 23.79 0.22
N ILE A 253 14.28 23.37 1.49
CA ILE A 253 14.34 24.35 2.61
C ILE A 253 15.76 24.80 2.96
N LYS A 254 16.78 23.92 2.86
CA LYS A 254 18.18 24.27 3.23
C LYS A 254 18.81 25.31 2.29
N LEU A 255 18.39 25.38 1.03
CA LEU A 255 18.94 26.33 0.05
C LEU A 255 18.44 27.78 0.27
N GLU A 256 17.34 27.97 1.00
CA GLU A 256 16.65 29.28 1.09
C GLU A 256 16.66 29.92 2.50
N LYS A 257 16.75 29.15 3.60
CA LYS A 257 16.34 29.66 4.95
C LYS A 257 17.43 29.84 6.02
N GLY A 258 18.72 29.59 5.75
CA GLY A 258 19.83 29.90 6.67
C GLY A 258 19.87 29.10 8.00
N ASN A 259 20.75 29.49 8.93
CA ASN A 259 20.98 28.79 10.21
C ASN A 259 19.87 29.00 11.25
N ASP A 260 19.19 30.16 11.25
CA ASP A 260 18.16 30.50 12.24
C ASP A 260 16.95 29.57 12.14
N TYR A 261 16.60 29.15 10.92
CA TYR A 261 15.53 28.18 10.69
C TYR A 261 15.83 26.81 11.31
N ILE A 262 17.11 26.39 11.32
CA ILE A 262 17.53 25.11 11.91
C ILE A 262 17.34 25.14 13.44
N GLN A 263 17.66 26.27 14.09
CA GLN A 263 17.44 26.43 15.54
C GLN A 263 15.95 26.44 15.91
N LEU A 264 15.11 27.09 15.11
CA LEU A 264 13.66 27.06 15.31
C LEU A 264 13.11 25.63 15.17
N LEU A 265 13.61 24.88 14.18
CA LEU A 265 13.18 23.51 13.96
C LEU A 265 13.55 22.60 15.13
N LEU A 266 14.75 22.75 15.70
CA LEU A 266 15.13 22.03 16.91
C LEU A 266 14.14 22.23 18.03
N TYR A 267 13.88 23.50 18.34
CA TYR A 267 13.00 23.85 19.44
C TYR A 267 11.62 23.24 19.22
N PHE A 268 11.13 23.30 17.98
CA PHE A 268 9.90 22.64 17.57
C PHE A 268 9.95 21.11 17.77
N ILE A 269 11.02 20.44 17.34
CA ILE A 269 11.24 19.01 17.51
C ILE A 269 11.20 18.63 18.99
N GLU A 270 11.90 19.35 19.87
CA GLU A 270 11.92 19.07 21.31
C GLU A 270 10.53 19.20 21.96
N LYS A 271 9.71 20.13 21.47
CA LYS A 271 8.33 20.29 21.94
C LYS A 271 7.44 19.14 21.49
N VAL A 272 7.58 18.71 20.24
CA VAL A 272 6.85 17.53 19.72
C VAL A 272 7.29 16.26 20.45
N GLU A 273 8.59 16.10 20.72
CA GLU A 273 9.14 14.96 21.45
C GLU A 273 8.44 14.76 22.80
N LYS A 274 8.19 15.85 23.54
CA LYS A 274 7.59 15.82 24.89
C LYS A 274 6.07 15.81 24.89
N ALA A 275 5.43 16.06 23.75
CA ALA A 275 3.98 16.12 23.65
C ALA A 275 3.35 14.72 23.67
N LYS A 276 2.12 14.60 24.16
CA LYS A 276 1.43 13.29 24.23
C LYS A 276 0.72 12.91 22.92
N ASP A 277 0.34 13.91 22.13
CA ASP A 277 -0.61 13.79 21.01
C ASP A 277 -0.11 14.55 19.76
N LYS A 278 1.20 14.83 19.70
CA LYS A 278 1.83 15.50 18.57
C LYS A 278 2.85 14.58 17.93
N LYS A 279 2.82 14.47 16.60
CA LYS A 279 3.75 13.64 15.83
C LYS A 279 4.39 14.47 14.72
N LEU A 280 5.64 14.17 14.37
CA LEU A 280 6.38 14.87 13.32
C LEU A 280 7.03 13.88 12.36
N ILE A 281 6.64 13.96 11.09
CA ILE A 281 7.27 13.23 9.99
C ILE A 281 8.11 14.19 9.17
N ILE A 282 9.37 13.82 8.95
CA ILE A 282 10.30 14.57 8.09
C ILE A 282 10.76 13.63 6.97
N THR A 283 10.74 14.07 5.72
CA THR A 283 11.36 13.32 4.62
C THR A 283 12.63 14.02 4.13
N SER A 284 13.70 13.28 3.88
CA SER A 284 14.97 13.84 3.43
C SER A 284 15.77 12.88 2.56
N ARG A 285 16.73 13.40 1.79
CA ARG A 285 17.65 12.58 0.99
C ARG A 285 18.83 12.13 1.85
N GLU A 286 19.21 10.86 1.71
CA GLU A 286 20.23 10.22 2.53
C GLU A 286 21.59 10.94 2.50
N TYR A 287 22.05 11.34 1.30
CA TYR A 287 23.32 12.05 1.15
C TYR A 287 23.33 13.40 1.87
N ILE A 288 22.17 14.04 2.03
CA ILE A 288 22.11 15.35 2.70
C ILE A 288 22.21 15.19 4.21
N LEU A 289 21.59 14.14 4.77
CA LEU A 289 21.77 13.77 6.18
C LEU A 289 23.23 13.36 6.46
N LYS A 290 23.85 12.59 5.56
CA LYS A 290 25.26 12.18 5.68
C LYS A 290 26.25 13.33 5.57
N LYS A 291 26.00 14.31 4.69
CA LYS A 291 26.83 15.52 4.56
C LYS A 291 26.74 16.37 5.82
N ALA A 292 25.54 16.49 6.36
CA ALA A 292 25.31 17.28 7.55
C ALA A 292 26.04 16.68 8.77
N ASN A 293 26.15 15.35 8.89
CA ASN A 293 26.95 14.67 9.94
C ASN A 293 28.48 14.89 9.86
N ARG A 294 29.01 15.47 8.78
CA ARG A 294 30.46 15.66 8.57
C ARG A 294 30.96 17.07 8.86
N GLU A 295 30.06 18.03 9.11
CA GLU A 295 30.41 19.45 9.27
C GLU A 295 30.31 19.88 10.75
N SER A 296 31.43 20.25 11.40
CA SER A 296 31.50 20.60 12.84
C SER A 296 30.88 21.95 13.18
N SER A 297 29.55 22.06 13.12
CA SER A 297 28.80 23.24 13.58
C SER A 297 27.72 22.85 14.59
N ALA A 298 27.04 23.82 15.21
CA ALA A 298 25.87 23.56 16.07
C ALA A 298 24.83 22.65 15.39
N ALA A 299 24.77 22.62 14.05
CA ALA A 299 23.99 21.66 13.28
C ALA A 299 24.31 20.18 13.59
N ASN A 300 25.51 19.84 14.05
CA ASN A 300 25.90 18.46 14.37
C ASN A 300 25.19 17.91 15.61
N GLU A 301 24.96 18.70 16.65
CA GLU A 301 24.24 18.23 17.85
C GLU A 301 22.77 17.93 17.51
N ILE A 302 22.22 18.74 16.62
CA ILE A 302 20.87 18.64 16.04
C ILE A 302 20.74 17.38 15.23
N LEU A 303 21.67 17.16 14.31
CA LEU A 303 21.69 16.01 13.44
C LEU A 303 21.91 14.73 14.24
N GLN A 304 22.78 14.74 15.25
CA GLN A 304 22.97 13.61 16.14
C GLN A 304 21.68 13.27 16.91
N ARG A 305 20.99 14.28 17.46
CA ARG A 305 19.74 14.05 18.19
C ARG A 305 18.63 13.51 17.29
N ILE A 306 18.51 14.04 16.07
CA ILE A 306 17.49 13.56 15.13
C ILE A 306 17.91 12.25 14.41
N CYS A 307 19.20 11.90 14.42
CA CYS A 307 19.70 10.65 13.83
C CYS A 307 19.06 9.42 14.48
N HIS A 308 18.71 9.48 15.77
CA HIS A 308 17.99 8.42 16.47
C HIS A 308 16.61 8.12 15.87
N TYR A 309 16.01 9.07 15.15
CA TYR A 309 14.71 8.92 14.51
C TYR A 309 14.80 8.57 13.02
N ILE A 310 16.00 8.33 12.48
CA ILE A 310 16.18 8.03 11.05
C ILE A 310 15.73 6.61 10.74
N ILE A 311 14.84 6.50 9.76
CA ILE A 311 14.44 5.26 9.10
C ILE A 311 14.86 5.33 7.64
N GLU A 312 15.88 4.55 7.30
CA GLU A 312 16.44 4.47 5.95
C GLU A 312 15.60 3.57 5.03
N LEU A 313 15.09 4.12 3.93
CA LEU A 313 14.50 3.39 2.82
C LEU A 313 15.59 3.01 1.82
N LYS A 314 15.86 1.71 1.73
CA LYS A 314 16.90 1.15 0.86
C LYS A 314 16.32 0.58 -0.42
N TYR A 315 15.75 -0.61 -0.33
CA TYR A 315 15.29 -1.38 -1.47
C TYR A 315 14.01 -2.15 -1.15
N PHE A 316 13.15 -2.26 -2.15
CA PHE A 316 11.96 -3.11 -2.09
C PHE A 316 12.32 -4.56 -2.40
N THR A 317 11.65 -5.48 -1.70
CA THR A 317 11.70 -6.91 -2.04
C THR A 317 11.07 -7.13 -3.41
N ARG A 318 11.41 -8.24 -4.06
CA ARG A 318 10.84 -8.64 -5.36
C ARG A 318 9.31 -8.56 -5.36
N ARG A 319 8.69 -9.11 -4.31
CA ARG A 319 7.23 -9.04 -4.09
C ARG A 319 6.69 -7.61 -4.10
N VAL A 320 7.28 -6.71 -3.31
CA VAL A 320 6.80 -5.32 -3.22
C VAL A 320 6.98 -4.61 -4.56
N ARG A 321 8.09 -4.85 -5.28
CA ARG A 321 8.27 -4.32 -6.64
C ARG A 321 7.22 -4.84 -7.62
N THR A 322 6.86 -6.12 -7.55
CA THR A 322 5.79 -6.69 -8.37
C THR A 322 4.46 -6.02 -8.07
N GLU A 323 4.10 -5.88 -6.78
CA GLU A 323 2.83 -5.26 -6.37
C GLU A 323 2.77 -3.77 -6.78
N ILE A 324 3.88 -3.02 -6.67
CA ILE A 324 3.96 -1.62 -7.13
C ILE A 324 3.71 -1.55 -8.64
N LEU A 325 4.43 -2.35 -9.44
CA LEU A 325 4.25 -2.38 -10.89
C LEU A 325 2.81 -2.76 -11.27
N TYR A 326 2.26 -3.79 -10.62
CA TYR A 326 0.89 -4.23 -10.84
C TYR A 326 -0.12 -3.12 -10.53
N ASN A 327 0.01 -2.43 -9.40
CA ASN A 327 -0.90 -1.34 -9.04
C ASN A 327 -0.84 -0.20 -10.06
N HIS A 328 0.36 0.20 -10.48
CA HIS A 328 0.54 1.22 -11.50
C HIS A 328 -0.08 0.82 -12.85
N LEU A 329 0.15 -0.41 -13.33
CA LEU A 329 -0.45 -0.89 -14.58
C LEU A 329 -1.98 -1.00 -14.47
N LYS A 330 -2.49 -1.62 -13.40
CA LYS A 330 -3.93 -1.81 -13.15
C LYS A 330 -4.70 -0.50 -13.09
N ASN A 331 -4.12 0.51 -12.45
CA ASN A 331 -4.75 1.81 -12.23
C ASN A 331 -4.37 2.86 -13.28
N SER A 332 -3.57 2.49 -14.28
CA SER A 332 -3.23 3.34 -15.41
C SER A 332 -4.38 3.41 -16.41
N GLU A 333 -4.40 4.47 -17.21
CA GLU A 333 -5.30 4.64 -18.36
C GLU A 333 -4.62 4.15 -19.66
N LEU A 334 -3.73 3.14 -19.56
CA LEU A 334 -3.05 2.59 -20.73
C LEU A 334 -4.04 1.83 -21.62
N PRO A 335 -3.90 1.90 -22.96
CA PRO A 335 -4.71 1.08 -23.86
C PRO A 335 -4.52 -0.42 -23.59
N PRO A 336 -5.56 -1.26 -23.74
CA PRO A 336 -5.48 -2.70 -23.49
C PRO A 336 -4.33 -3.39 -24.23
N ASP A 337 -4.07 -3.00 -25.48
CA ASP A 337 -3.00 -3.57 -26.29
C ASP A 337 -1.60 -3.38 -25.68
N PHE A 338 -1.36 -2.28 -24.96
CA PHE A 338 -0.09 -2.08 -24.26
C PHE A 338 0.09 -3.10 -23.14
N ILE A 339 -0.97 -3.32 -22.36
CA ILE A 339 -0.96 -4.28 -21.26
C ILE A 339 -0.81 -5.70 -21.81
N ASP A 340 -1.56 -6.07 -22.84
CA ASP A 340 -1.51 -7.40 -23.44
C ASP A 340 -0.15 -7.73 -24.04
N ASN A 341 0.51 -6.77 -24.70
CA ASN A 341 1.87 -6.97 -25.21
C ASN A 341 2.90 -7.01 -24.07
N PHE A 342 2.74 -6.17 -23.05
CA PHE A 342 3.60 -6.18 -21.86
C PHE A 342 3.55 -7.53 -21.13
N LEU A 343 2.37 -8.13 -20.98
CA LEU A 343 2.17 -9.42 -20.30
C LEU A 343 2.74 -10.62 -21.06
N LYS A 344 2.95 -10.51 -22.37
CA LYS A 344 3.65 -11.55 -23.18
C LYS A 344 5.16 -11.57 -22.95
N CYS A 345 5.71 -10.51 -22.36
CA CYS A 345 7.14 -10.32 -22.19
C CYS A 345 7.64 -10.79 -20.81
N ASN A 346 8.96 -10.94 -20.68
CA ASN A 346 9.58 -11.34 -19.42
C ASN A 346 9.71 -10.16 -18.43
N PHE A 347 8.61 -9.78 -17.77
CA PHE A 347 8.57 -8.69 -16.79
C PHE A 347 9.46 -8.88 -15.56
N THR A 348 10.01 -10.09 -15.33
CA THR A 348 11.03 -10.29 -14.27
C THR A 348 12.27 -9.44 -14.52
N ALA A 349 12.62 -9.17 -15.79
CA ALA A 349 13.72 -8.27 -16.15
C ALA A 349 13.51 -6.83 -15.65
N ILE A 350 12.26 -6.39 -15.50
CA ILE A 350 11.89 -5.09 -14.94
C ILE A 350 11.94 -5.16 -13.41
N ILE A 351 11.29 -6.17 -12.81
CA ILE A 351 11.20 -6.32 -11.34
C ILE A 351 12.59 -6.41 -10.71
N ASP A 352 13.46 -7.23 -11.29
CA ASP A 352 14.79 -7.52 -10.77
C ASP A 352 15.84 -6.49 -11.24
N HIS A 353 15.42 -5.44 -11.97
CA HIS A 353 16.31 -4.40 -12.45
C HIS A 353 16.94 -3.61 -11.30
N LYS A 354 18.25 -3.30 -11.42
CA LYS A 354 19.02 -2.55 -10.41
C LYS A 354 18.49 -1.12 -10.18
N ASN A 355 17.97 -0.49 -11.23
CA ASN A 355 17.42 0.87 -11.20
C ASN A 355 15.90 0.90 -11.01
N TYR A 356 15.30 -0.16 -10.46
CA TYR A 356 13.88 -0.14 -10.13
C TYR A 356 13.63 0.95 -9.07
N ILE A 357 12.98 2.04 -9.47
CA ILE A 357 12.62 3.17 -8.61
C ILE A 357 11.14 3.48 -8.85
N PRO A 358 10.27 3.53 -7.82
CA PRO A 358 8.83 3.74 -7.98
C PRO A 358 8.47 4.94 -8.86
N ARG A 359 9.19 6.07 -8.70
CA ARG A 359 8.98 7.27 -9.53
C ARG A 359 9.15 7.01 -11.04
N ILE A 360 10.07 6.12 -11.42
CA ILE A 360 10.26 5.74 -12.83
C ILE A 360 9.08 4.86 -13.29
N ILE A 361 8.63 3.93 -12.45
CA ILE A 361 7.47 3.07 -12.76
C ILE A 361 6.22 3.91 -12.98
N GLU A 362 5.96 4.88 -12.10
CA GLU A 362 4.86 5.84 -12.24
C GLU A 362 4.93 6.59 -13.57
N HIS A 363 6.12 7.04 -13.95
CA HIS A 363 6.32 7.75 -15.21
C HIS A 363 6.09 6.84 -16.44
N LEU A 364 6.64 5.63 -16.43
CA LEU A 364 6.55 4.67 -17.53
C LEU A 364 5.18 3.99 -17.65
N THR A 365 4.29 4.23 -16.71
CA THR A 365 2.89 3.80 -16.74
C THR A 365 1.91 4.94 -17.00
N ASN A 366 2.41 6.15 -17.27
CA ASN A 366 1.59 7.30 -17.58
C ASN A 366 1.34 7.41 -19.11
N PRO A 367 0.09 7.28 -19.59
CA PRO A 367 -0.21 7.32 -21.02
C PRO A 367 0.20 8.61 -21.72
N ARG A 368 0.20 9.75 -21.00
CA ARG A 368 0.58 11.06 -21.56
C ARG A 368 2.04 11.09 -22.04
N LEU A 369 2.88 10.22 -21.47
CA LEU A 369 4.31 10.14 -21.72
C LEU A 369 4.66 9.06 -22.74
N LEU A 370 3.65 8.31 -23.21
CA LEU A 370 3.79 7.18 -24.14
C LEU A 370 3.15 7.45 -25.51
N LYS A 371 2.79 8.70 -25.82
CA LYS A 371 2.06 9.07 -27.05
C LYS A 371 2.72 8.59 -28.35
N ASN A 372 4.06 8.48 -28.36
CA ASN A 372 4.84 8.08 -29.55
C ASN A 372 5.36 6.65 -29.47
N VAL A 373 4.93 5.85 -28.49
CA VAL A 373 5.39 4.48 -28.29
C VAL A 373 4.34 3.54 -28.89
N GLN A 374 4.75 2.59 -29.73
CA GLN A 374 3.84 1.55 -30.20
C GLN A 374 3.65 0.48 -29.12
N ALA A 375 2.45 -0.11 -29.04
CA ALA A 375 2.13 -1.13 -28.04
C ALA A 375 3.11 -2.33 -28.08
N ALA A 376 3.55 -2.74 -29.28
CA ALA A 376 4.51 -3.82 -29.48
C ALA A 376 5.92 -3.49 -28.94
N GLU A 377 6.28 -2.20 -28.91
CA GLU A 377 7.59 -1.73 -28.45
C GLU A 377 7.60 -1.33 -26.97
N TYR A 378 6.43 -1.27 -26.33
CA TYR A 378 6.26 -0.74 -24.99
C TYR A 378 7.17 -1.40 -23.95
N PHE A 379 7.28 -2.73 -23.97
CA PHE A 379 8.16 -3.45 -23.04
C PHE A 379 9.63 -3.08 -23.23
N THR A 380 10.09 -3.02 -24.48
CA THR A 380 11.47 -2.64 -24.83
C THR A 380 11.76 -1.21 -24.41
N PHE A 381 10.83 -0.29 -24.68
CA PHE A 381 10.89 1.10 -24.24
C PHE A 381 10.98 1.20 -22.70
N PHE A 382 10.16 0.43 -21.99
CA PHE A 382 10.14 0.39 -20.53
C PHE A 382 11.52 -0.02 -19.98
N LEU A 383 12.08 -1.11 -20.49
CA LEU A 383 13.36 -1.64 -20.05
C LEU A 383 14.52 -0.70 -20.36
N GLN A 384 14.53 -0.08 -21.55
CA GLN A 384 15.57 0.88 -21.94
C GLN A 384 15.58 2.13 -21.04
N ASN A 385 14.40 2.65 -20.66
CA ASN A 385 14.32 3.81 -19.78
C ASN A 385 14.74 3.49 -18.34
N LEU A 386 14.58 2.25 -17.87
CA LEU A 386 15.16 1.81 -16.60
C LEU A 386 16.70 1.80 -16.63
N GLN A 387 17.32 1.55 -17.79
CA GLN A 387 18.79 1.55 -17.91
C GLN A 387 19.40 2.95 -17.86
N LYS A 388 18.62 4.03 -18.11
CA LYS A 388 19.08 5.42 -18.16
C LYS A 388 18.21 6.35 -17.28
N PRO A 389 18.20 6.18 -15.94
CA PRO A 389 17.30 6.91 -15.05
C PRO A 389 17.56 8.44 -14.98
N ASP A 390 18.77 8.89 -15.33
CA ASP A 390 19.21 10.29 -15.17
C ASP A 390 19.10 11.16 -16.44
N LYS A 391 18.66 10.61 -17.57
CA LYS A 391 18.36 11.40 -18.78
C LYS A 391 16.86 11.70 -18.83
N LYS A 392 16.48 12.88 -19.35
CA LYS A 392 15.09 13.11 -19.82
C LYS A 392 14.68 11.86 -20.61
N LEU A 393 13.52 11.30 -20.30
CA LEU A 393 13.11 10.01 -20.86
C LEU A 393 13.29 10.03 -22.37
N ILE A 394 13.72 8.89 -22.91
CA ILE A 394 13.95 8.74 -24.34
C ILE A 394 12.57 8.66 -24.97
N ILE A 395 11.92 9.81 -25.16
CA ILE A 395 10.72 9.90 -25.98
C ILE A 395 11.21 9.73 -27.41
N PRO A 396 10.69 8.75 -28.18
CA PRO A 396 11.01 8.65 -29.59
C PRO A 396 10.69 9.99 -30.25
N SER A 397 11.73 10.64 -30.78
CA SER A 397 11.57 11.80 -31.66
C SER A 397 10.89 11.31 -32.93
N THR A 398 9.87 12.06 -33.34
CA THR A 398 9.09 11.93 -34.57
C THR A 398 9.90 11.47 -35.76
#